data_AF-A0A0Q7T0I7-F1
#
_entry.id   AF-A0A0Q7T0I7-F1
#
_cell.length_a   1.000
_cell.length_b   1.000
_cell.length_c   1.000
_cell.angle_alpha   90.00
_cell.angle_beta   90.00
_cell.angle_gamma   90.00
#
_symmetry.space_group_name_H-M   'P 1'
#
loop_
_entity.id
_entity.type
_entity.pdbx_description
1 polymer ?
#
loop_
_entity_poly.entity_id
_entity_poly.type
_entity_poly.pdbx_seq_one_letter_code
_entity_poly.pdbx_strand_id
1 'polypeptide(L)' 'MASRDELIKREALELWRQTHDAPPPEVSGGELLEIICRDLDVRGYDRVQSAFLRPTMILRPEEWPEARKA' A
#
# COMPACT_ATOMS: atom_id res chain seq x y z
N MET A 1 22.47 15.20 3.53
CA MET A 1 21.30 14.39 3.96
C MET A 1 20.50 14.12 2.70
N ALA A 2 20.16 12.88 2.41
CA ALA A 2 19.34 12.56 1.23
C ALA A 2 17.98 13.28 1.34
N SER A 3 17.47 13.77 0.23
CA SER A 3 16.16 14.41 0.19
C SER A 3 15.07 13.37 0.50
N ARG A 4 13.91 13.83 0.99
CA ARG A 4 12.76 12.95 1.25
C ARG A 4 12.40 12.14 0.01
N ASP A 5 12.45 12.75 -1.18
CA ASP A 5 12.10 12.09 -2.43
C ASP A 5 13.13 11.00 -2.81
N GLU A 6 14.42 11.23 -2.60
CA GLU A 6 15.46 10.21 -2.82
C GLU A 6 15.28 9.00 -1.91
N LEU A 7 14.91 9.23 -0.64
CA LEU A 7 14.61 8.15 0.30
C LEU A 7 13.38 7.36 -0.17
N ILE A 8 12.30 8.04 -0.55
CA ILE A 8 11.09 7.40 -1.07
C ILE A 8 11.40 6.60 -2.34
N LYS A 9 12.17 7.17 -3.28
CA LYS A 9 12.54 6.51 -4.52
C LYS A 9 13.36 5.25 -4.26
N ARG A 10 14.29 5.28 -3.30
CA ARG A 10 15.08 4.10 -2.93
C ARG A 10 14.19 2.96 -2.40
N GLU A 11 13.29 3.27 -1.48
CA GLU A 11 12.38 2.28 -0.89
C GLU A 11 11.36 1.76 -1.93
N ALA A 12 10.84 2.63 -2.80
CA ALA A 12 9.94 2.26 -3.88
C ALA A 12 10.62 1.33 -4.91
N LEU A 13 11.89 1.58 -5.25
CA LEU A 13 12.67 0.71 -6.14
C LEU A 13 12.91 -0.68 -5.52
N GLU A 14 13.17 -0.73 -4.22
CA GLU A 14 13.33 -2.01 -3.52
C GLU A 14 12.00 -2.78 -3.49
N LEU A 15 10.89 -2.10 -3.21
CA LEU A 15 9.56 -2.69 -3.25
C LEU A 15 9.19 -3.21 -4.65
N TRP A 16 9.53 -2.46 -5.71
CA TRP A 16 9.31 -2.88 -7.09
C TRP A 16 9.99 -4.20 -7.41
N ARG A 17 11.28 -4.36 -7.03
CA ARG A 17 12.05 -5.60 -7.28
C ARG A 17 11.45 -6.84 -6.60
N GLN A 18 10.74 -6.65 -5.49
CA GLN A 18 10.12 -7.75 -4.76
C GLN A 18 8.75 -8.15 -5.31
N THR A 19 8.09 -7.23 -6.03
CA THR A 19 6.70 -7.38 -6.47
C THR A 19 6.55 -7.57 -7.98
N HIS A 20 7.56 -7.15 -8.76
CA HIS A 20 7.54 -7.16 -10.21
C HIS A 20 8.84 -7.78 -10.77
N ASP A 21 8.71 -8.62 -11.81
CA ASP A 21 9.85 -9.23 -12.53
C ASP A 21 10.41 -8.35 -13.66
N ALA A 22 9.87 -7.13 -13.82
CA ALA A 22 10.25 -6.18 -14.87
C ALA A 22 11.11 -5.04 -14.29
N PRO A 23 11.91 -4.33 -15.12
CA PRO A 23 12.58 -3.12 -14.66
C PRO A 23 11.57 -2.02 -14.27
N PRO A 24 11.85 -1.23 -13.21
CA PRO A 24 10.98 -0.13 -12.81
C PRO A 24 10.99 1.00 -13.84
N PRO A 25 9.87 1.70 -14.05
CA PRO A 25 9.81 2.88 -14.90
C PRO A 25 10.61 4.06 -14.32
N GLU A 26 11.14 4.93 -15.19
CA GLU A 26 11.87 6.13 -14.78
C GLU A 26 10.93 7.26 -14.35
N VAL A 27 10.40 7.16 -13.13
CA VAL A 27 9.49 8.15 -12.52
C VAL A 27 10.02 8.63 -11.16
N SER A 28 9.33 9.59 -10.54
CA SER A 28 9.63 10.01 -9.16
C SER A 28 9.32 8.90 -8.16
N GLY A 29 9.86 8.99 -6.93
CA GLY A 29 9.62 7.98 -5.92
C GLY A 29 8.14 7.85 -5.54
N GLY A 30 7.43 8.98 -5.48
CA GLY A 30 5.99 9.01 -5.18
C GLY A 30 5.16 8.33 -6.29
N GLU A 31 5.42 8.68 -7.54
CA GLU A 31 4.73 8.08 -8.69
C GLU A 31 4.98 6.57 -8.79
N LEU A 32 6.20 6.12 -8.48
CA LEU A 32 6.53 4.69 -8.49
C LEU A 32 5.69 3.92 -7.45
N LEU A 33 5.48 4.48 -6.26
CA LEU A 33 4.63 3.88 -5.23
C LEU A 33 3.17 3.82 -5.67
N GLU A 34 2.65 4.85 -6.33
CA GLU A 34 1.27 4.86 -6.82
C GLU A 34 1.03 3.75 -7.85
N ILE A 35 2.00 3.49 -8.74
CA ILE A 35 1.94 2.40 -9.70
C ILE A 35 1.94 1.06 -8.97
N ILE A 36 2.88 0.85 -8.03
CA ILE A 36 2.95 -0.39 -7.25
C ILE A 36 1.64 -0.65 -6.50
N CYS A 37 1.07 0.37 -5.84
CA CYS A 37 -0.18 0.25 -5.10
C CYS A 37 -1.40 -0.05 -5.98
N ARG A 38 -1.37 0.34 -7.26
CA ARG A 38 -2.44 0.05 -8.23
C ARG A 38 -2.37 -1.40 -8.74
N ASP A 39 -1.16 -1.90 -8.93
CA ASP A 39 -0.92 -3.24 -9.48
C ASP A 39 -0.94 -4.33 -8.42
N LEU A 40 -0.63 -3.99 -7.17
CA LEU A 40 -0.87 -4.86 -6.03
C LEU A 40 -2.37 -5.11 -5.94
N ASP A 41 -2.78 -6.36 -6.20
CA ASP A 41 -4.06 -6.89 -5.73
C ASP A 41 -4.02 -6.81 -4.20
N VAL A 42 -4.40 -5.64 -3.67
CA VAL A 42 -4.70 -5.44 -2.26
C VAL A 42 -5.93 -6.30 -2.03
N ARG A 43 -5.68 -7.60 -1.87
CA ARG A 43 -6.65 -8.57 -1.38
C ARG A 43 -7.26 -7.88 -0.17
N GLY A 44 -8.53 -7.50 -0.32
CA GLY A 44 -9.15 -6.50 0.53
C GLY A 44 -8.92 -6.78 2.01
N TYR A 45 -9.11 -5.75 2.83
CA TYR A 45 -9.07 -5.79 4.30
C TYR A 45 -9.56 -7.11 4.95
N ASP A 46 -10.45 -7.84 4.28
CA ASP A 46 -10.83 -9.24 4.52
C ASP A 46 -9.68 -10.22 4.82
N ARG A 47 -8.42 -9.91 4.48
CA ARG A 47 -7.27 -10.80 4.74
C ARG A 47 -6.54 -10.62 6.05
N VAL A 48 -6.97 -9.71 6.93
CA VAL A 48 -6.50 -9.75 8.32
C VAL A 48 -7.20 -10.90 9.05
N GLN A 49 -6.91 -12.13 8.63
CA GLN A 49 -7.24 -13.33 9.39
C GLN A 49 -6.16 -13.51 10.46
N SER A 50 -6.33 -12.79 11.57
CA SER A 50 -5.66 -13.15 12.82
C SER A 50 -6.49 -14.24 13.50
N ALA A 51 -5.85 -15.32 13.95
CA ALA A 51 -6.51 -16.35 14.76
C ALA A 51 -7.11 -15.78 16.07
N PHE A 52 -6.72 -14.57 16.46
CA PHE A 52 -7.16 -13.88 17.66
C PHE A 52 -8.20 -12.79 17.41
N LEU A 53 -8.42 -12.38 16.14
CA LEU A 53 -9.41 -11.37 15.79
C LEU A 53 -10.59 -12.04 15.12
N ARG A 54 -11.76 -11.95 15.75
CA ARG A 54 -13.01 -12.36 15.10
C ARG A 54 -13.36 -11.33 14.02
N PRO A 55 -13.89 -11.75 12.86
CA PRO A 55 -14.30 -10.82 11.80
C PRO A 55 -15.22 -9.69 12.27
N THR A 56 -16.10 -9.95 13.26
CA THR A 56 -17.00 -8.96 13.87
C THR A 56 -16.31 -7.88 14.70
N MET A 57 -15.01 -8.02 14.98
CA MET A 57 -14.20 -7.07 15.74
C MET A 57 -13.39 -6.14 14.82
N ILE A 58 -13.44 -6.35 13.50
CA ILE A 58 -12.74 -5.54 12.51
C ILE A 58 -13.76 -4.53 11.96
N LEU A 59 -13.62 -3.26 12.32
CA LEU A 59 -14.38 -2.17 11.72
C LEU A 59 -13.82 -1.90 10.32
N ARG A 60 -14.62 -2.17 9.30
CA ARG A 60 -14.24 -1.85 7.92
C ARG A 60 -14.20 -0.33 7.71
N PRO A 61 -13.37 0.18 6.79
CA PRO A 61 -13.31 1.63 6.50
C PRO A 61 -14.68 2.27 6.23
N GLU A 62 -15.57 1.56 5.54
CA GLU A 62 -16.96 1.99 5.28
C GLU A 62 -17.85 2.04 6.54
N GLU A 63 -17.45 1.37 7.62
CA GLU A 63 -18.16 1.33 8.90
C GLU A 63 -17.66 2.39 9.88
N TRP A 64 -16.63 3.15 9.52
CA TRP A 64 -16.05 4.16 10.41
C TRP A 64 -17.06 5.27 10.71
N PRO A 65 -17.17 5.72 11.98
CA PRO A 65 -18.09 6.79 12.36
C PRO A 65 -17.87 8.10 11.58
N GLU A 66 -16.65 8.32 11.10
CA GLU A 66 -16.24 9.49 10.31
C GLU A 66 -16.71 9.38 8.85
N ALA A 67 -16.73 8.16 8.28
CA ALA A 67 -17.21 7.91 6.92
C ALA A 67 -18.74 8.12 6.78
N ARG A 68 -19.50 8.01 7.88
CA ARG A 68 -20.96 8.23 7.93
C ARG A 68 -21.37 9.71 7.88
N LYS A 69 -20.42 10.65 7.89
CA LYS A 69 -20.67 12.09 7.89
C LYS A 69 -20.45 12.76 6.52
N ALA A 70 -20.18 11.98 5.47
CA ALA A 70 -20.02 12.44 4.10
C ALA A 70 -21.31 12.28 3.29
#